data_AF-A0A4W3GVY7-F1
#
_entry.id   AF-A0A4W3GVY7-F1
#
_cell.length_a   1.000
_cell.length_b   1.000
_cell.length_c   1.000
_cell.angle_alpha   90.00
_cell.angle_beta   90.00
_cell.angle_gamma   90.00
#
_symmetry.space_group_name_H-M   'P 1'
#
loop_
_entity.id
_entity.type
_entity.pdbx_description
1 polymer ?
#
loop_
_entity_poly.entity_id
_entity_poly.type
_entity_poly.pdbx_seq_one_letter_code
_entity_poly.pdbx_strand_id
1 'polypeptide(L)'
;CRRESYLAGTLQSIFEKSSPEELEEMVVVIYLADFDVLWSINTAKEIEAKFGSHIDAGHLVVIRCPQDIYPTLEGLKRNFNDPDARVRYRSKQNVDYAFLVNSCTKLSDYFLMLEDDVLCAKNFVSLMKRFVASVDSSWTTLMFSKLGYIGKLYHSADLAKLARFLLMFYDEMPCDWLLEHFHRVKAQPEEIRFRPSLFQHMGNYSSFQAIRNKLKDDDFVEVWNFPDNPTAMVYTDIEVHKQYQPIKAYNTRNGYFWGISPKMGNYFLLIFVNSIRIKKLQVLTGSNDPKADMLVSGIVELGRGRVTTGTNVSCTSYSKLGDFREGKIEMENFMTETSDKVDCIRVLVTRDQIEWLIINRINVWILKEK
;
A
#
# COMPACT_ATOMS: atom_id res chain seq x y z
N CYS A 1 -18.26 -25.03 -8.67
CA CYS A 1 -18.05 -24.20 -9.88
C CYS A 1 -16.71 -23.46 -9.77
N ARG A 2 -15.59 -24.08 -10.14
CA ARG A 2 -14.26 -23.43 -10.23
C ARG A 2 -14.10 -22.97 -11.68
N ARG A 3 -14.48 -21.73 -12.01
CA ARG A 3 -14.59 -21.28 -13.41
C ARG A 3 -13.42 -20.44 -13.92
N GLU A 4 -12.58 -19.87 -13.05
CA GLU A 4 -11.34 -19.18 -13.44
C GLU A 4 -10.29 -19.37 -12.34
N SER A 5 -9.06 -19.75 -12.72
CA SER A 5 -7.90 -19.76 -11.80
C SER A 5 -7.18 -18.42 -11.95
N TYR A 6 -7.31 -17.55 -10.95
CA TYR A 6 -6.68 -16.22 -10.96
C TYR A 6 -5.17 -16.28 -10.74
N LEU A 7 -4.66 -17.41 -10.23
CA LEU A 7 -3.26 -17.62 -9.87
C LEU A 7 -2.29 -17.26 -10.99
N ALA A 8 -2.58 -17.68 -12.22
CA ALA A 8 -1.71 -17.38 -13.36
C ALA A 8 -1.62 -15.87 -13.64
N GLY A 9 -2.73 -15.14 -13.49
CA GLY A 9 -2.76 -13.68 -13.64
C GLY A 9 -1.99 -12.98 -12.52
N THR A 10 -2.09 -13.48 -11.29
CA THR A 10 -1.32 -12.97 -10.14
C THR A 10 0.17 -13.20 -10.33
N LEU A 11 0.60 -14.40 -10.72
CA LEU A 11 2.02 -14.70 -10.99
C LEU A 11 2.58 -13.85 -12.12
N GLN A 12 1.83 -13.73 -13.23
CA GLN A 12 2.20 -12.85 -14.32
C GLN A 12 2.35 -11.40 -13.81
N SER A 13 1.41 -10.92 -13.01
CA SER A 13 1.50 -9.59 -12.42
C SER A 13 2.69 -9.44 -11.46
N ILE A 14 3.07 -10.45 -10.68
CA ILE A 14 4.24 -10.36 -9.80
C ILE A 14 5.52 -10.21 -10.64
N PHE A 15 5.70 -11.09 -11.62
CA PHE A 15 6.95 -11.14 -12.40
C PHE A 15 7.07 -9.97 -13.39
N GLU A 16 6.01 -9.60 -14.11
CA GLU A 16 6.06 -8.49 -15.07
C GLU A 16 6.16 -7.11 -14.40
N LYS A 17 5.73 -7.00 -13.15
CA LYS A 17 5.78 -5.74 -12.39
C LYS A 17 7.05 -5.61 -11.57
N SER A 18 7.89 -6.64 -11.54
CA SER A 18 9.19 -6.60 -10.86
C SER A 18 10.30 -6.22 -11.82
N SER A 19 11.28 -5.44 -11.35
CA SER A 19 12.52 -5.22 -12.11
C SER A 19 13.43 -6.45 -12.02
N PRO A 20 14.44 -6.59 -12.91
CA PRO A 20 15.43 -7.67 -12.82
C PRO A 20 16.11 -7.73 -11.44
N GLU A 21 16.43 -6.57 -10.86
CA GLU A 21 17.05 -6.49 -9.54
C GLU A 21 16.12 -6.95 -8.42
N GLU A 22 14.82 -6.68 -8.54
CA GLU A 22 13.83 -7.14 -7.56
C GLU A 22 13.61 -8.66 -7.62
N LEU A 23 13.70 -9.26 -8.81
CA LEU A 23 13.58 -10.72 -8.98
C LEU A 23 14.67 -11.45 -8.21
N GLU A 24 15.91 -10.97 -8.28
CA GLU A 24 17.06 -11.55 -7.57
C GLU A 24 16.96 -11.42 -6.04
N GLU A 25 16.08 -10.54 -5.54
CA GLU A 25 15.87 -10.28 -4.11
C GLU A 25 14.59 -10.92 -3.56
N MET A 26 13.83 -11.66 -4.38
CA MET A 26 12.58 -12.28 -3.95
C MET A 26 12.41 -13.72 -4.41
N VAL A 27 11.68 -14.47 -3.61
CA VAL A 27 11.18 -15.81 -3.96
C VAL A 27 9.67 -15.85 -3.74
N VAL A 28 8.94 -16.26 -4.77
CA VAL A 28 7.49 -16.48 -4.70
C VAL A 28 7.24 -17.91 -4.26
N VAL A 29 6.50 -18.11 -3.17
CA VAL A 29 6.12 -19.44 -2.69
C VAL A 29 4.62 -19.62 -2.87
N ILE A 30 4.22 -20.59 -3.70
CA ILE A 30 2.82 -20.96 -3.91
C ILE A 30 2.49 -22.16 -3.05
N TYR A 31 1.45 -22.05 -2.24
CA TYR A 31 0.89 -23.20 -1.54
C TYR A 31 -0.38 -23.71 -2.21
N LEU A 32 -0.30 -24.90 -2.83
CA LEU A 32 -1.47 -25.59 -3.39
C LEU A 32 -2.20 -26.33 -2.27
N ALA A 33 -3.14 -25.61 -1.64
CA ALA A 33 -3.81 -26.06 -0.42
C ALA A 33 -5.06 -26.93 -0.66
N ASP A 34 -5.42 -27.27 -1.90
CA ASP A 34 -6.59 -28.08 -2.19
C ASP A 34 -6.32 -29.56 -1.85
N PHE A 35 -7.29 -30.25 -1.24
CA PHE A 35 -7.15 -31.67 -0.93
C PHE A 35 -7.27 -32.57 -2.17
N ASP A 36 -7.76 -32.05 -3.29
CA ASP A 36 -7.73 -32.75 -4.57
C ASP A 36 -6.29 -32.83 -5.10
N VAL A 37 -5.72 -34.03 -5.01
CA VAL A 37 -4.36 -34.34 -5.45
C VAL A 37 -4.21 -34.19 -6.97
N LEU A 38 -5.21 -34.60 -7.75
CA LEU A 38 -5.15 -34.50 -9.20
C LEU A 38 -5.21 -33.03 -9.64
N TRP A 39 -6.06 -32.23 -8.99
CA TRP A 39 -6.08 -30.78 -9.20
C TRP A 39 -4.72 -30.15 -8.91
N SER A 40 -4.12 -30.46 -7.75
CA SER A 40 -2.82 -29.92 -7.36
C SER A 40 -1.71 -30.29 -8.35
N ILE A 41 -1.67 -31.53 -8.83
CA ILE A 41 -0.70 -31.98 -9.84
C ILE A 41 -0.91 -31.26 -11.17
N ASN A 42 -2.15 -31.12 -11.62
CA ASN A 42 -2.45 -30.44 -12.88
C ASN A 42 -2.10 -28.95 -12.80
N THR A 43 -2.45 -28.28 -11.69
CA THR A 43 -2.09 -26.88 -11.46
C THR A 43 -0.56 -26.69 -11.39
N ALA A 44 0.18 -27.58 -10.74
CA ALA A 44 1.64 -27.52 -10.73
C ALA A 44 2.23 -27.63 -12.15
N LYS A 45 1.71 -28.53 -13.00
CA LYS A 45 2.12 -28.65 -14.40
C LYS A 45 1.80 -27.40 -15.23
N GLU A 46 0.65 -26.78 -14.99
CA GLU A 46 0.28 -25.52 -15.65
C GLU A 46 1.21 -24.37 -15.24
N ILE A 47 1.61 -24.31 -13.97
CA ILE A 47 2.58 -23.33 -13.47
C ILE A 47 3.95 -23.58 -14.11
N GLU A 48 4.42 -24.84 -14.13
CA GLU A 48 5.70 -25.22 -14.75
C GLU A 48 5.73 -24.86 -16.24
N ALA A 49 4.66 -25.15 -16.98
CA ALA A 49 4.57 -24.84 -18.41
C ALA A 49 4.62 -23.32 -18.72
N LYS A 50 4.11 -22.48 -17.82
CA LYS A 50 4.04 -21.01 -18.03
C LYS A 50 5.19 -20.24 -17.40
N PHE A 51 5.70 -20.71 -16.26
CA PHE A 51 6.66 -19.99 -15.41
C PHE A 51 7.92 -20.82 -15.13
N GLY A 52 8.19 -21.86 -15.93
CA GLY A 52 9.35 -22.75 -15.76
C GLY A 52 10.68 -22.02 -15.62
N SER A 53 10.90 -20.95 -16.38
CA SER A 53 12.11 -20.11 -16.25
C SER A 53 12.27 -19.48 -14.87
N HIS A 54 11.18 -19.11 -14.19
CA HIS A 54 11.22 -18.59 -12.82
C HIS A 54 11.46 -19.69 -11.79
N ILE A 55 10.99 -20.93 -12.07
CA ILE A 55 11.29 -22.10 -11.23
C ILE A 55 12.77 -22.45 -11.34
N ASP A 56 13.30 -22.55 -12.55
CA ASP A 56 14.70 -22.89 -12.82
C ASP A 56 15.66 -21.85 -12.22
N ALA A 57 15.27 -20.57 -12.22
CA ALA A 57 16.02 -19.49 -11.58
C ALA A 57 15.88 -19.44 -10.05
N GLY A 58 15.03 -20.27 -9.44
CA GLY A 58 14.78 -20.26 -7.99
C GLY A 58 13.89 -19.10 -7.51
N HIS A 59 13.29 -18.33 -8.42
CA HIS A 59 12.36 -17.24 -8.11
C HIS A 59 10.94 -17.73 -7.77
N LEU A 60 10.62 -18.99 -8.07
CA LEU A 60 9.30 -19.58 -7.85
C LEU A 60 9.41 -20.98 -7.24
N VAL A 61 8.76 -21.19 -6.09
CA VAL A 61 8.65 -22.49 -5.42
C VAL A 61 7.18 -22.85 -5.26
N VAL A 62 6.83 -24.08 -5.62
CA VAL A 62 5.48 -24.62 -5.42
C VAL A 62 5.53 -25.69 -4.35
N ILE A 63 4.72 -25.53 -3.30
CA ILE A 63 4.62 -26.48 -2.19
C ILE A 63 3.19 -27.03 -2.08
N ARG A 64 3.08 -28.22 -1.50
CA ARG A 64 1.81 -28.82 -1.05
C ARG A 64 2.04 -29.52 0.27
N CYS A 65 0.97 -29.70 1.04
CA CYS A 65 0.99 -30.50 2.24
C CYS A 65 -0.01 -31.66 2.10
N PRO A 66 0.32 -32.83 2.67
CA PRO A 66 -0.64 -33.92 2.81
C PRO A 66 -1.85 -33.52 3.68
N GLN A 67 -3.02 -34.12 3.42
CA GLN A 67 -4.24 -33.82 4.20
C GLN A 67 -4.17 -34.38 5.62
N ASP A 68 -3.45 -35.47 5.85
CA ASP A 68 -3.33 -36.17 7.12
C ASP A 68 -2.59 -35.38 8.21
N ILE A 69 -1.83 -34.35 7.83
CA ILE A 69 -1.19 -33.44 8.80
C ILE A 69 -2.09 -32.29 9.26
N TYR A 70 -3.28 -32.13 8.67
CA TYR A 70 -4.25 -31.12 9.12
C TYR A 70 -4.89 -31.52 10.45
N PRO A 71 -5.15 -30.56 11.36
CA PRO A 71 -6.00 -30.82 12.51
C PRO A 71 -7.45 -31.11 12.06
N THR A 72 -8.26 -31.66 12.95
CA THR A 72 -9.66 -32.00 12.60
C THR A 72 -10.42 -30.76 12.13
N LEU A 73 -11.12 -30.91 11.01
CA LEU A 73 -12.03 -29.91 10.44
C LEU A 73 -13.50 -30.26 10.70
N GLU A 74 -13.74 -31.21 11.62
CA GLU A 74 -15.05 -31.68 12.07
C GLU A 74 -15.29 -31.24 13.52
N GLY A 75 -16.56 -31.04 13.90
CA GLY A 75 -16.91 -30.63 15.26
C GLY A 75 -16.44 -29.22 15.66
N LEU A 76 -16.21 -28.35 14.67
CA LEU A 76 -15.69 -26.99 14.87
C LEU A 76 -16.65 -26.09 15.65
N LYS A 77 -16.11 -25.18 16.46
CA LYS A 77 -16.89 -24.22 17.26
C LYS A 77 -17.60 -23.19 16.38
N ARG A 78 -18.85 -22.87 16.73
CA ARG A 78 -19.69 -21.87 16.03
C ARG A 78 -19.74 -20.53 16.74
N ASN A 79 -18.58 -19.98 17.09
CA ASN A 79 -18.44 -18.76 17.89
C ASN A 79 -19.17 -17.52 17.33
N PHE A 80 -19.34 -17.44 16.00
CA PHE A 80 -19.95 -16.30 15.30
C PHE A 80 -21.27 -16.65 14.61
N ASN A 81 -21.85 -17.82 14.94
CA ASN A 81 -23.09 -18.33 14.35
C ASN A 81 -23.07 -18.49 12.81
N ASP A 82 -21.87 -18.55 12.22
CA ASP A 82 -21.68 -18.88 10.81
C ASP A 82 -22.24 -20.28 10.48
N PRO A 83 -22.67 -20.53 9.23
CA PRO A 83 -23.00 -21.87 8.75
C PRO A 83 -21.78 -22.81 8.83
N ASP A 84 -22.01 -24.11 9.06
CA ASP A 84 -20.93 -25.10 9.24
C ASP A 84 -19.92 -25.11 8.09
N ALA A 85 -20.40 -24.97 6.85
CA ALA A 85 -19.53 -24.88 5.68
C ALA A 85 -18.55 -23.69 5.80
N ARG A 86 -19.02 -22.54 6.30
CA ARG A 86 -18.21 -21.31 6.45
C ARG A 86 -17.22 -21.45 7.58
N VAL A 87 -17.63 -22.06 8.69
CA VAL A 87 -16.74 -22.39 9.81
C VAL A 87 -15.63 -23.33 9.34
N ARG A 88 -15.97 -24.38 8.60
CA ARG A 88 -14.99 -25.32 8.02
C ARG A 88 -14.02 -24.62 7.07
N TYR A 89 -14.54 -23.76 6.19
CA TYR A 89 -13.73 -23.01 5.25
C TYR A 89 -12.73 -22.07 5.94
N ARG A 90 -13.20 -21.19 6.84
CA ARG A 90 -12.31 -20.24 7.55
C ARG A 90 -11.28 -20.97 8.40
N SER A 91 -11.66 -22.10 9.00
CA SER A 91 -10.76 -22.88 9.85
C SER A 91 -9.69 -23.58 9.03
N LYS A 92 -10.06 -24.15 7.87
CA LYS A 92 -9.10 -24.69 6.92
C LYS A 92 -8.15 -23.59 6.43
N GLN A 93 -8.67 -22.40 6.09
CA GLN A 93 -7.86 -21.28 5.61
C GLN A 93 -6.80 -20.84 6.65
N ASN A 94 -7.15 -20.82 7.94
CA ASN A 94 -6.18 -20.56 9.00
C ASN A 94 -5.04 -21.59 9.02
N VAL A 95 -5.36 -22.88 8.90
CA VAL A 95 -4.35 -23.94 8.79
C VAL A 95 -3.53 -23.79 7.52
N ASP A 96 -4.18 -23.43 6.40
CA ASP A 96 -3.51 -23.27 5.12
C ASP A 96 -2.43 -22.18 5.20
N TYR A 97 -2.78 -21.02 5.76
CA TYR A 97 -1.82 -19.94 5.99
C TYR A 97 -0.75 -20.31 7.03
N ALA A 98 -1.11 -21.03 8.09
CA ALA A 98 -0.15 -21.49 9.09
C ALA A 98 0.94 -22.36 8.44
N PHE A 99 0.57 -23.28 7.55
CA PHE A 99 1.50 -24.16 6.84
C PHE A 99 2.37 -23.39 5.83
N LEU A 100 1.78 -22.49 5.05
CA LEU A 100 2.53 -21.62 4.13
C LEU A 100 3.55 -20.77 4.90
N VAL A 101 3.12 -20.02 5.92
CA VAL A 101 3.98 -19.15 6.72
C VAL A 101 5.11 -19.94 7.38
N ASN A 102 4.79 -21.11 7.95
CA ASN A 102 5.81 -21.95 8.58
C ASN A 102 6.85 -22.47 7.57
N SER A 103 6.40 -22.86 6.37
CA SER A 103 7.28 -23.34 5.30
C SER A 103 8.24 -22.26 4.78
N CYS A 104 7.89 -20.99 4.95
CA CYS A 104 8.72 -19.86 4.56
C CYS A 104 9.71 -19.37 5.64
N THR A 105 9.74 -20.01 6.82
CA THR A 105 10.65 -19.62 7.90
C THR A 105 12.11 -19.73 7.44
N LYS A 106 12.89 -18.64 7.60
CA LYS A 106 14.31 -18.53 7.18
C LYS A 106 14.57 -18.56 5.66
N LEU A 107 13.55 -18.46 4.79
CA LEU A 107 13.79 -18.33 3.35
C LEU A 107 14.30 -16.95 2.94
N SER A 108 13.83 -15.90 3.62
CA SER A 108 14.22 -14.50 3.39
C SER A 108 14.14 -13.73 4.70
N ASP A 109 14.62 -12.48 4.73
CA ASP A 109 14.54 -11.58 5.89
C ASP A 109 13.10 -11.15 6.19
N TYR A 110 12.26 -11.09 5.14
CA TYR A 110 10.87 -10.68 5.21
C TYR A 110 9.96 -11.68 4.49
N PHE A 111 8.70 -11.74 4.92
CA PHE A 111 7.65 -12.52 4.27
C PHE A 111 6.46 -11.63 3.98
N LEU A 112 6.01 -11.62 2.73
CA LEU A 112 4.83 -10.92 2.27
C LEU A 112 3.70 -11.93 2.00
N MET A 113 2.58 -11.78 2.69
CA MET A 113 1.38 -12.58 2.46
C MET A 113 0.54 -11.98 1.32
N LEU A 114 0.20 -12.80 0.32
CA LEU A 114 -0.67 -12.45 -0.81
C LEU A 114 -1.70 -13.55 -1.06
N GLU A 115 -2.76 -13.22 -1.80
CA GLU A 115 -3.73 -14.17 -2.36
C GLU A 115 -3.44 -14.47 -3.84
N ASP A 116 -4.13 -15.46 -4.39
CA ASP A 116 -3.99 -15.92 -5.76
C ASP A 116 -4.75 -15.06 -6.78
N ASP A 117 -5.39 -13.97 -6.38
CA ASP A 117 -6.17 -13.07 -7.24
C ASP A 117 -5.81 -11.59 -7.08
N VAL A 118 -4.51 -11.28 -7.09
CA VAL A 118 -3.97 -9.96 -6.80
C VAL A 118 -3.20 -9.37 -7.98
N LEU A 119 -3.44 -8.09 -8.29
CA LEU A 119 -2.54 -7.27 -9.11
C LEU A 119 -1.51 -6.58 -8.26
N CYS A 120 -0.26 -6.62 -8.73
CA CYS A 120 0.86 -5.98 -8.10
C CYS A 120 1.17 -4.62 -8.70
N ALA A 121 1.68 -3.76 -7.85
CA ALA A 121 2.30 -2.52 -8.24
C ALA A 121 3.60 -2.72 -9.01
N LYS A 122 3.87 -1.92 -10.04
CA LYS A 122 5.21 -1.85 -10.65
C LYS A 122 6.25 -1.42 -9.61
N ASN A 123 7.34 -2.16 -9.54
CA ASN A 123 8.45 -2.00 -8.61
C ASN A 123 8.01 -2.04 -7.14
N PHE A 124 7.03 -2.89 -6.82
CA PHE A 124 6.46 -2.97 -5.48
C PHE A 124 7.50 -3.38 -4.43
N VAL A 125 8.45 -4.26 -4.76
CA VAL A 125 9.52 -4.68 -3.84
C VAL A 125 10.37 -3.50 -3.41
N SER A 126 10.81 -2.66 -4.35
CA SER A 126 11.57 -1.43 -4.09
C SER A 126 10.78 -0.43 -3.26
N LEU A 127 9.48 -0.29 -3.53
CA LEU A 127 8.58 0.56 -2.75
C LEU A 127 8.46 0.06 -1.30
N MET A 128 8.27 -1.25 -1.12
CA MET A 128 8.24 -1.88 0.21
C MET A 128 9.55 -1.70 0.95
N LYS A 129 10.71 -1.94 0.31
CA LYS A 129 12.04 -1.75 0.92
C LYS A 129 12.25 -0.31 1.40
N ARG A 130 11.88 0.68 0.56
CA ARG A 130 11.94 2.10 0.95
C ARG A 130 10.99 2.44 2.10
N PHE A 131 9.84 1.78 2.19
CA PHE A 131 8.92 1.96 3.30
C PHE A 131 9.47 1.33 4.58
N VAL A 132 9.95 0.08 4.53
CA VAL A 132 10.58 -0.61 5.66
C VAL A 132 11.74 0.21 6.22
N ALA A 133 12.64 0.70 5.36
CA ALA A 133 13.81 1.49 5.75
C ALA A 133 13.48 2.84 6.39
N SER A 134 12.20 3.22 6.40
CA SER A 134 11.74 4.52 6.86
C SER A 134 10.81 4.48 8.07
N VAL A 135 10.49 3.28 8.52
CA VAL A 135 9.75 3.06 9.76
C VAL A 135 10.78 3.01 10.88
N ASP A 136 10.89 4.11 11.63
CA ASP A 136 11.88 4.24 12.72
C ASP A 136 11.46 3.50 14.00
N SER A 137 10.18 3.14 14.12
CA SER A 137 9.62 2.40 15.27
C SER A 137 9.75 0.88 15.08
N SER A 138 9.82 0.14 16.19
CA SER A 138 9.64 -1.32 16.15
C SER A 138 8.26 -1.66 15.58
N TRP A 139 8.19 -2.67 14.71
CA TRP A 139 6.96 -3.13 14.09
C TRP A 139 6.93 -4.65 14.01
N THR A 140 5.72 -5.20 14.02
CA THR A 140 5.42 -6.63 13.84
C THR A 140 4.84 -6.90 12.46
N THR A 141 3.98 -6.01 11.97
CA THR A 141 3.34 -6.14 10.66
C THR A 141 3.25 -4.80 9.96
N LEU A 142 3.69 -4.74 8.71
CA LEU A 142 3.43 -3.62 7.80
C LEU A 142 2.37 -4.02 6.77
N MET A 143 1.50 -3.08 6.41
CA MET A 143 0.40 -3.31 5.48
C MET A 143 0.59 -2.52 4.19
N PHE A 144 0.36 -3.18 3.05
CA PHE A 144 0.46 -2.60 1.71
C PHE A 144 -0.85 -2.70 0.91
N SER A 145 -1.94 -3.10 1.56
CA SER A 145 -3.32 -3.03 1.07
C SER A 145 -4.26 -2.71 2.23
N LYS A 146 -5.45 -2.17 1.95
CA LYS A 146 -6.54 -2.11 2.95
C LYS A 146 -7.26 -3.45 3.11
N LEU A 147 -7.09 -4.37 2.16
CA LEU A 147 -7.93 -5.57 2.06
C LEU A 147 -7.40 -6.70 2.93
N GLY A 148 -8.02 -6.87 4.10
CA GLY A 148 -7.95 -8.09 4.91
C GLY A 148 -6.50 -8.56 5.16
N TYR A 149 -6.12 -9.69 4.58
CA TYR A 149 -4.82 -10.35 4.73
C TYR A 149 -3.83 -10.06 3.58
N ILE A 150 -4.24 -9.36 2.52
CA ILE A 150 -3.41 -9.09 1.35
C ILE A 150 -2.34 -8.03 1.69
N GLY A 151 -1.11 -8.27 1.26
CA GLY A 151 -0.03 -7.30 1.39
C GLY A 151 0.43 -7.09 2.82
N LYS A 152 0.36 -8.13 3.67
CA LYS A 152 0.89 -8.10 5.04
C LYS A 152 2.33 -8.59 5.05
N LEU A 153 3.25 -7.71 5.47
CA LEU A 153 4.68 -7.98 5.56
C LEU A 153 5.07 -8.27 7.02
N TYR A 154 5.87 -9.31 7.21
CA TYR A 154 6.36 -9.76 8.51
C TYR A 154 7.86 -9.97 8.48
N HIS A 155 8.51 -9.86 9.64
CA HIS A 155 9.88 -10.32 9.82
C HIS A 155 9.97 -11.85 9.83
N SER A 156 11.01 -12.40 9.21
CA SER A 156 11.29 -13.85 9.18
C SER A 156 11.33 -14.48 10.58
N ALA A 157 11.90 -13.73 11.54
CA ALA A 157 12.03 -14.15 12.94
C ALA A 157 10.68 -14.38 13.66
N ASP A 158 9.58 -13.88 13.08
CA ASP A 158 8.24 -14.02 13.64
C ASP A 158 7.37 -15.07 12.95
N LEU A 159 7.79 -15.62 11.80
CA LEU A 159 6.95 -16.55 11.03
C LEU A 159 6.59 -17.81 11.81
N ALA A 160 7.54 -18.39 12.55
CA ALA A 160 7.26 -19.56 13.38
C ALA A 160 6.24 -19.24 14.50
N LYS A 161 6.24 -18.01 15.05
CA LYS A 161 5.24 -17.59 16.05
C LYS A 161 3.89 -17.32 15.41
N LEU A 162 3.88 -16.66 14.25
CA LEU A 162 2.68 -16.37 13.48
C LEU A 162 1.97 -17.66 13.05
N ALA A 163 2.71 -18.62 12.50
CA ALA A 163 2.16 -19.92 12.10
C ALA A 163 1.53 -20.66 13.28
N ARG A 164 2.22 -20.69 14.44
CA ARG A 164 1.68 -21.29 15.67
C ARG A 164 0.45 -20.55 16.17
N PHE A 165 0.43 -19.22 16.08
CA PHE A 165 -0.71 -18.41 16.48
C PHE A 165 -1.94 -18.72 15.61
N LEU A 166 -1.78 -18.74 14.28
CA LEU A 166 -2.84 -19.12 13.35
C LEU A 166 -3.35 -20.54 13.59
N LEU A 167 -2.44 -21.49 13.82
CA LEU A 167 -2.79 -22.88 14.09
C LEU A 167 -3.46 -23.06 15.46
N MET A 168 -3.06 -22.30 16.48
CA MET A 168 -3.64 -22.39 17.83
C MET A 168 -5.09 -21.93 17.87
N PHE A 169 -5.46 -20.97 17.03
CA PHE A 169 -6.79 -20.37 17.00
C PHE A 169 -7.55 -20.70 15.70
N TYR A 170 -7.14 -21.76 14.99
CA TYR A 170 -7.66 -22.07 13.66
C TYR A 170 -9.17 -22.28 13.64
N ASP A 171 -9.73 -22.90 14.67
CA ASP A 171 -11.16 -23.17 14.84
C ASP A 171 -11.93 -22.03 15.53
N GLU A 172 -11.22 -21.05 16.11
CA GLU A 172 -11.83 -20.01 16.94
C GLU A 172 -12.38 -18.84 16.12
N MET A 173 -11.59 -18.24 15.22
CA MET A 173 -11.98 -17.04 14.46
C MET A 173 -11.38 -16.95 13.05
N PRO A 174 -11.89 -16.09 12.16
CA PRO A 174 -11.32 -15.85 10.83
C PRO A 174 -9.86 -15.35 10.84
N CYS A 175 -9.12 -15.62 9.77
CA CYS A 175 -7.69 -15.29 9.64
C CYS A 175 -7.41 -13.79 9.74
N ASP A 176 -8.23 -12.97 9.08
CA ASP A 176 -8.11 -11.52 9.07
C ASP A 176 -8.07 -10.93 10.50
N TRP A 177 -8.92 -11.45 11.39
CA TRP A 177 -8.96 -11.05 12.80
C TRP A 177 -7.76 -11.57 13.58
N LEU A 178 -7.33 -12.81 13.32
CA LEU A 178 -6.12 -13.35 13.95
C LEU A 178 -4.89 -12.52 13.61
N LEU A 179 -4.74 -12.10 12.36
CA LEU A 179 -3.62 -11.26 11.94
C LEU A 179 -3.66 -9.87 12.60
N GLU A 180 -4.85 -9.29 12.78
CA GLU A 180 -5.03 -8.04 13.56
C GLU A 180 -4.63 -8.25 15.04
N HIS A 181 -5.09 -9.34 15.64
CA HIS A 181 -4.72 -9.66 17.02
C HIS A 181 -3.22 -9.91 17.17
N PHE A 182 -2.56 -10.55 16.20
CA PHE A 182 -1.14 -10.89 16.27
C PHE A 182 -0.24 -9.67 16.49
N HIS A 183 -0.43 -8.59 15.70
CA HIS A 183 0.39 -7.39 15.89
C HIS A 183 0.07 -6.67 17.21
N ARG A 184 -1.21 -6.67 17.63
CA ARG A 184 -1.64 -6.06 18.90
C ARG A 184 -1.02 -6.75 20.11
N VAL A 185 -1.05 -8.08 20.17
CA VAL A 185 -0.43 -8.83 21.28
C VAL A 185 1.10 -8.71 21.29
N LYS A 186 1.69 -8.34 20.15
CA LYS A 186 3.11 -8.00 20.01
C LYS A 186 3.43 -6.52 20.26
N ALA A 187 2.54 -5.81 20.96
CA ALA A 187 2.71 -4.41 21.36
C ALA A 187 2.81 -3.42 20.19
N GLN A 188 2.24 -3.76 19.02
CA GLN A 188 1.96 -2.80 17.96
C GLN A 188 0.46 -2.45 18.00
N PRO A 189 0.05 -1.37 18.68
CA PRO A 189 -1.38 -1.04 18.86
C PRO A 189 -2.04 -0.57 17.56
N GLU A 190 -1.29 0.17 16.74
CA GLU A 190 -1.79 0.80 15.51
C GLU A 190 -1.30 0.07 14.25
N GLU A 191 -2.12 0.11 13.20
CA GLU A 191 -1.72 -0.36 11.87
C GLU A 191 -0.69 0.59 11.25
N ILE A 192 0.43 0.04 10.78
CA ILE A 192 1.42 0.80 10.01
C ILE A 192 1.24 0.45 8.53
N ARG A 193 0.52 1.32 7.82
CA ARG A 193 0.10 1.08 6.45
C ARG A 193 0.79 2.01 5.46
N PHE A 194 1.33 1.44 4.40
CA PHE A 194 1.81 2.17 3.24
C PHE A 194 0.64 2.70 2.41
N ARG A 195 0.74 3.94 1.93
CA ARG A 195 -0.25 4.56 1.06
C ARG A 195 0.43 5.19 -0.16
N PRO A 196 -0.12 5.02 -1.38
CA PRO A 196 -1.30 4.22 -1.73
C PRO A 196 -1.06 2.71 -1.74
N SER A 197 -2.13 1.90 -1.82
CA SER A 197 -2.03 0.44 -1.78
C SER A 197 -1.22 -0.10 -2.97
N LEU A 198 -0.35 -1.08 -2.73
CA LEU A 198 0.48 -1.73 -3.75
C LEU A 198 -0.21 -2.95 -4.39
N PHE A 199 -1.30 -3.42 -3.79
CA PHE A 199 -1.97 -4.66 -4.18
C PHE A 199 -3.47 -4.45 -4.34
N GLN A 200 -4.03 -4.93 -5.45
CA GLN A 200 -5.46 -4.88 -5.75
C GLN A 200 -6.03 -6.25 -5.98
N HIS A 201 -7.07 -6.59 -5.23
CA HIS A 201 -7.85 -7.80 -5.45
C HIS A 201 -8.62 -7.72 -6.78
N MET A 202 -8.48 -8.74 -7.62
CA MET A 202 -9.14 -8.90 -8.91
C MET A 202 -10.30 -9.89 -8.89
N GLY A 203 -10.37 -10.74 -7.86
CA GLY A 203 -11.37 -11.79 -7.76
C GLY A 203 -12.78 -11.22 -7.83
N ASN A 204 -13.54 -11.64 -8.83
CA ASN A 204 -14.97 -11.30 -8.95
C ASN A 204 -15.87 -12.31 -8.22
N TYR A 205 -15.32 -13.42 -7.73
CA TYR A 205 -16.03 -14.54 -7.10
C TYR A 205 -15.26 -15.04 -5.88
N SER A 206 -15.94 -15.21 -4.75
CA SER A 206 -15.31 -15.83 -3.57
C SER A 206 -15.08 -17.34 -3.81
N SER A 207 -13.95 -17.86 -3.32
CA SER A 207 -13.68 -19.31 -3.33
C SER A 207 -14.60 -20.09 -2.38
N PHE A 208 -15.25 -19.41 -1.41
CA PHE A 208 -16.21 -20.04 -0.50
C PHE A 208 -17.60 -20.22 -1.14
N GLN A 209 -18.05 -19.26 -1.95
CA GLN A 209 -19.34 -19.30 -2.66
C GLN A 209 -19.21 -18.50 -3.96
N ALA A 210 -19.83 -18.97 -5.06
CA ALA A 210 -19.90 -18.27 -6.35
C ALA A 210 -20.73 -16.96 -6.31
N ILE A 211 -20.71 -16.26 -5.18
CA ILE A 211 -21.27 -14.94 -4.94
C ILE A 211 -20.27 -13.91 -5.43
N ARG A 212 -20.80 -12.95 -6.18
CA ARG A 212 -20.03 -11.88 -6.81
C ARG A 212 -19.56 -10.89 -5.75
N ASN A 213 -18.33 -11.02 -5.26
CA ASN A 213 -17.73 -10.04 -4.37
C ASN A 213 -16.88 -9.08 -5.19
N LYS A 214 -17.27 -7.80 -5.24
CA LYS A 214 -16.47 -6.72 -5.85
C LYS A 214 -15.84 -5.88 -4.74
N LEU A 215 -14.96 -6.47 -3.94
CA LEU A 215 -14.15 -5.68 -3.02
C LEU A 215 -13.02 -5.03 -3.83
N LYS A 216 -13.09 -3.72 -3.99
CA LYS A 216 -12.02 -2.91 -4.57
C LYS A 216 -11.35 -2.10 -3.47
N ASP A 217 -10.05 -1.90 -3.55
CA ASP A 217 -9.37 -0.97 -2.66
C ASP A 217 -9.39 0.40 -3.33
N ASP A 218 -10.21 1.32 -2.81
CA ASP A 218 -10.32 2.66 -3.37
C ASP A 218 -9.02 3.48 -3.25
N ASP A 219 -8.03 3.03 -2.45
CA ASP A 219 -6.69 3.63 -2.39
C ASP A 219 -5.71 2.99 -3.39
N PHE A 220 -6.12 1.96 -4.14
CA PHE A 220 -5.28 1.38 -5.18
C PHE A 220 -5.16 2.31 -6.38
N VAL A 221 -3.93 2.55 -6.81
CA VAL A 221 -3.63 3.36 -7.99
C VAL A 221 -2.88 2.46 -8.97
N GLU A 222 -3.37 2.34 -10.22
CA GLU A 222 -2.61 1.64 -11.27
C GLU A 222 -1.24 2.31 -11.47
N VAL A 223 -0.17 1.51 -11.44
CA VAL A 223 1.17 1.94 -10.96
C VAL A 223 2.01 2.71 -11.97
N TRP A 224 1.44 3.04 -13.11
CA TRP A 224 2.08 3.96 -14.04
C TRP A 224 2.12 5.41 -13.50
N ASN A 225 1.49 5.69 -12.35
CA ASN A 225 1.36 7.02 -11.77
C ASN A 225 1.66 7.07 -10.25
N PHE A 226 2.65 6.36 -9.70
CA PHE A 226 3.12 6.67 -8.34
C PHE A 226 3.97 7.94 -8.31
N PRO A 227 3.69 8.90 -7.41
CA PRO A 227 4.53 10.08 -7.30
C PRO A 227 5.93 9.71 -6.80
N ASP A 228 6.94 10.35 -7.36
CA ASP A 228 8.32 10.18 -6.91
C ASP A 228 8.54 10.82 -5.53
N ASN A 229 7.78 11.88 -5.19
CA ASN A 229 7.85 12.66 -3.95
C ASN A 229 9.30 12.84 -3.43
N PRO A 230 10.16 13.56 -4.17
CA PRO A 230 11.55 13.80 -3.78
C PRO A 230 11.64 14.46 -2.40
N THR A 231 12.70 14.19 -1.65
CA THR A 231 12.87 14.70 -0.27
C THR A 231 12.67 16.21 -0.21
N ALA A 232 11.73 16.64 0.64
CA ALA A 232 11.38 18.03 0.84
C ALA A 232 11.13 18.33 2.31
N MET A 233 11.44 19.56 2.72
CA MET A 233 11.00 20.15 3.97
C MET A 233 9.66 20.84 3.76
N VAL A 234 8.77 20.76 4.74
CA VAL A 234 7.41 21.30 4.63
C VAL A 234 7.16 22.32 5.73
N TYR A 235 6.72 23.51 5.32
CA TYR A 235 6.46 24.66 6.19
C TYR A 235 5.06 25.20 5.94
N THR A 236 4.46 25.83 6.94
CA THR A 236 3.18 26.54 6.78
C THR A 236 3.05 27.58 7.88
N ASP A 237 2.34 28.66 7.60
CA ASP A 237 1.85 29.63 8.58
C ASP A 237 0.37 29.41 8.95
N ILE A 238 -0.26 28.37 8.39
CA ILE A 238 -1.60 27.94 8.76
C ILE A 238 -1.52 27.24 10.12
N GLU A 239 -2.38 27.62 11.05
CA GLU A 239 -2.43 27.04 12.40
C GLU A 239 -2.72 25.54 12.33
N VAL A 240 -1.86 24.72 12.94
CA VAL A 240 -1.93 23.26 12.85
C VAL A 240 -2.88 22.69 13.91
N HIS A 241 -3.84 21.86 13.49
CA HIS A 241 -4.68 21.12 14.42
C HIS A 241 -3.91 19.93 15.01
N LYS A 242 -3.65 19.96 16.33
CA LYS A 242 -3.09 18.83 17.12
C LYS A 242 -1.89 18.14 16.43
N GLN A 243 -1.99 16.84 16.14
CA GLN A 243 -0.94 16.01 15.56
C GLN A 243 -0.88 16.01 14.03
N TYR A 244 -1.69 16.82 13.33
CA TYR A 244 -1.81 16.79 11.87
C TYR A 244 -0.77 17.68 11.17
N GLN A 245 0.50 17.41 11.47
CA GLN A 245 1.66 18.19 11.03
C GLN A 245 1.76 18.31 9.49
N PRO A 246 2.34 19.40 8.96
CA PRO A 246 2.40 19.68 7.51
C PRO A 246 3.03 18.55 6.69
N ILE A 247 4.09 17.94 7.21
CA ILE A 247 4.80 16.85 6.53
C ILE A 247 3.89 15.67 6.14
N LYS A 248 2.76 15.47 6.85
CA LYS A 248 1.81 14.38 6.58
C LYS A 248 1.09 14.51 5.23
N ALA A 249 0.89 15.73 4.74
CA ALA A 249 0.29 15.95 3.41
C ALA A 249 1.23 15.55 2.26
N TYR A 250 2.55 15.60 2.48
CA TYR A 250 3.55 15.23 1.47
C TYR A 250 4.06 13.80 1.65
N ASN A 251 4.19 13.35 2.90
CA ASN A 251 4.57 12.01 3.29
C ASN A 251 3.35 11.29 3.90
N THR A 252 2.50 10.76 3.02
CA THR A 252 1.16 10.20 3.33
C THR A 252 1.18 8.92 4.18
N ARG A 253 2.36 8.48 4.63
CA ARG A 253 2.53 7.37 5.58
C ARG A 253 1.65 7.55 6.82
N ASN A 254 1.47 8.79 7.30
CA ASN A 254 0.87 9.08 8.61
C ASN A 254 -0.38 9.99 8.59
N GLY A 255 -1.10 10.07 7.46
CA GLY A 255 -2.38 10.78 7.37
C GLY A 255 -2.36 11.98 6.43
N TYR A 256 -2.91 13.10 6.88
CA TYR A 256 -3.06 14.36 6.14
C TYR A 256 -2.65 15.55 7.01
N PHE A 257 -2.44 16.72 6.40
CA PHE A 257 -2.35 17.99 7.13
C PHE A 257 -3.75 18.49 7.45
N TRP A 258 -3.96 19.04 8.65
CA TRP A 258 -5.23 19.65 9.05
C TRP A 258 -4.96 21.00 9.71
N GLY A 259 -5.37 22.05 9.04
CA GLY A 259 -5.18 23.44 9.44
C GLY A 259 -6.48 24.09 9.89
N ILE A 260 -6.40 25.03 10.82
CA ILE A 260 -7.55 25.73 11.41
C ILE A 260 -7.82 27.02 10.62
N SER A 261 -9.02 27.12 10.05
CA SER A 261 -9.63 28.34 9.47
C SER A 261 -8.66 29.31 8.76
N PRO A 262 -8.00 28.88 7.67
CA PRO A 262 -6.95 29.69 7.04
C PRO A 262 -7.47 31.01 6.46
N LYS A 263 -6.59 32.03 6.49
CA LYS A 263 -6.84 33.38 6.00
C LYS A 263 -6.14 33.63 4.68
N MET A 264 -6.63 34.63 3.95
CA MET A 264 -5.98 35.13 2.75
C MET A 264 -4.51 35.46 3.03
N GLY A 265 -3.62 34.94 2.20
CA GLY A 265 -2.17 35.11 2.34
C GLY A 265 -1.49 33.98 3.11
N ASN A 266 -2.21 33.15 3.86
CA ASN A 266 -1.62 31.95 4.43
C ASN A 266 -1.17 30.97 3.35
N TYR A 267 -0.14 30.20 3.65
CA TYR A 267 0.51 29.33 2.72
C TYR A 267 0.92 27.98 3.32
N PHE A 268 1.07 27.02 2.43
CA PHE A 268 1.70 25.74 2.68
C PHE A 268 2.83 25.56 1.67
N LEU A 269 4.05 25.36 2.13
CA LEU A 269 5.27 25.45 1.35
C LEU A 269 6.09 24.17 1.45
N LEU A 270 6.41 23.58 0.30
CA LEU A 270 7.38 22.51 0.15
C LEU A 270 8.67 23.10 -0.38
N ILE A 271 9.80 22.69 0.19
CA ILE A 271 11.14 23.09 -0.23
C ILE A 271 11.95 21.82 -0.48
N PHE A 272 12.30 21.57 -1.72
CA PHE A 272 13.06 20.38 -2.09
C PHE A 272 14.50 20.49 -1.58
N VAL A 273 15.05 19.35 -1.15
CA VAL A 273 16.47 19.27 -0.79
C VAL A 273 17.36 19.52 -2.01
N ASN A 274 16.97 18.94 -3.16
CA ASN A 274 17.60 19.13 -4.46
C ASN A 274 16.58 19.71 -5.44
N SER A 275 16.98 20.66 -6.29
CA SER A 275 16.09 21.23 -7.30
C SER A 275 15.65 20.17 -8.31
N ILE A 276 14.36 20.12 -8.64
CA ILE A 276 13.76 19.05 -9.44
C ILE A 276 13.13 19.58 -10.73
N ARG A 277 13.01 18.72 -11.75
CA ARG A 277 12.14 18.97 -12.90
C ARG A 277 10.83 18.21 -12.71
N ILE A 278 9.72 18.93 -12.64
CA ILE A 278 8.41 18.34 -12.39
C ILE A 278 7.83 17.80 -13.70
N LYS A 279 7.42 16.54 -13.70
CA LYS A 279 6.68 15.88 -14.79
C LYS A 279 5.17 16.04 -14.61
N LYS A 280 4.71 15.88 -13.38
CA LYS A 280 3.29 15.95 -12.98
C LYS A 280 3.21 16.46 -11.55
N LEU A 281 2.17 17.23 -11.24
CA LEU A 281 1.84 17.67 -9.89
C LEU A 281 0.36 17.46 -9.62
N GLN A 282 0.02 16.96 -8.44
CA GLN A 282 -1.36 16.89 -7.97
C GLN A 282 -1.42 17.31 -6.51
N VAL A 283 -2.35 18.21 -6.19
CA VAL A 283 -2.69 18.58 -4.81
C VAL A 283 -4.17 18.33 -4.58
N LEU A 284 -4.47 17.57 -3.53
CA LEU A 284 -5.83 17.21 -3.12
C LEU A 284 -6.08 17.77 -1.71
N THR A 285 -7.19 18.49 -1.58
CA THR A 285 -7.67 19.04 -0.30
C THR A 285 -9.07 18.51 0.01
N GLY A 286 -9.46 18.60 1.28
CA GLY A 286 -10.71 18.03 1.78
C GLY A 286 -10.62 16.55 2.14
N SER A 287 -11.73 16.04 2.67
CA SER A 287 -11.90 14.63 3.07
C SER A 287 -12.73 13.84 2.05
N ASN A 288 -13.11 12.59 2.37
CA ASN A 288 -14.02 11.80 1.54
C ASN A 288 -15.47 12.34 1.55
N ASP A 289 -15.79 13.27 2.46
CA ASP A 289 -17.01 14.06 2.39
C ASP A 289 -16.80 15.24 1.43
N PRO A 290 -17.60 15.37 0.35
CA PRO A 290 -17.43 16.37 -0.71
C PRO A 290 -17.40 17.83 -0.25
N LYS A 291 -17.76 18.15 1.00
CA LYS A 291 -17.81 19.53 1.50
C LYS A 291 -17.04 19.78 2.81
N ALA A 292 -16.43 18.76 3.41
CA ALA A 292 -15.72 18.94 4.68
C ALA A 292 -14.24 19.31 4.46
N ASP A 293 -13.84 20.44 5.05
CA ASP A 293 -12.47 20.94 5.16
C ASP A 293 -11.69 21.09 3.84
N MET A 294 -12.38 21.45 2.77
CA MET A 294 -11.80 21.65 1.45
C MET A 294 -11.25 23.07 1.27
N LEU A 295 -10.17 23.24 0.50
CA LEU A 295 -9.69 24.57 0.11
C LEU A 295 -10.65 25.20 -0.90
N VAL A 296 -11.37 26.24 -0.47
CA VAL A 296 -12.38 26.91 -1.32
C VAL A 296 -11.74 27.82 -2.36
N SER A 297 -10.67 28.54 -2.00
CA SER A 297 -10.02 29.52 -2.88
C SER A 297 -8.53 29.54 -2.60
N GLY A 298 -7.76 29.01 -3.53
CA GLY A 298 -6.30 29.04 -3.46
C GLY A 298 -5.65 28.84 -4.82
N ILE A 299 -4.34 29.04 -4.85
CA ILE A 299 -3.50 28.80 -6.02
C ILE A 299 -2.30 27.93 -5.65
N VAL A 300 -1.73 27.27 -6.65
CA VAL A 300 -0.41 26.65 -6.55
C VAL A 300 0.59 27.49 -7.31
N GLU A 301 1.78 27.68 -6.73
CA GLU A 301 2.90 28.39 -7.31
C GLU A 301 4.17 27.55 -7.24
N LEU A 302 5.04 27.72 -8.24
CA LEU A 302 6.36 27.11 -8.30
C LEU A 302 7.41 28.16 -7.95
N GLY A 303 8.27 27.84 -6.98
CA GLY A 303 9.32 28.71 -6.49
C GLY A 303 10.71 28.34 -7.00
N ARG A 304 11.54 29.35 -7.25
CA ARG A 304 12.95 29.21 -7.65
C ARG A 304 13.88 30.07 -6.79
N GLY A 305 15.14 29.65 -6.70
CA GLY A 305 16.17 30.30 -5.92
C GLY A 305 15.87 30.21 -4.44
N ARG A 306 16.16 29.05 -3.83
CA ARG A 306 15.97 28.84 -2.39
C ARG A 306 16.75 29.89 -1.59
N VAL A 307 16.07 30.56 -0.66
CA VAL A 307 16.64 31.54 0.28
C VAL A 307 16.35 31.11 1.70
N THR A 308 17.30 31.33 2.59
CA THR A 308 17.15 31.12 4.03
C THR A 308 17.52 32.40 4.74
N THR A 309 16.55 33.02 5.40
CA THR A 309 16.70 34.28 6.15
C THR A 309 16.38 34.00 7.61
N GLY A 310 17.41 33.75 8.42
CA GLY A 310 17.24 33.28 9.79
C GLY A 310 16.58 31.89 9.81
N THR A 311 15.43 31.77 10.48
CA THR A 311 14.63 30.53 10.51
C THR A 311 13.63 30.41 9.35
N ASN A 312 13.42 31.46 8.58
CA ASN A 312 12.47 31.44 7.46
C ASN A 312 13.14 30.93 6.19
N VAL A 313 12.56 29.91 5.58
CA VAL A 313 13.00 29.35 4.31
C VAL A 313 11.93 29.60 3.26
N SER A 314 12.32 30.14 2.09
CA SER A 314 11.42 30.50 1.00
C SER A 314 12.14 30.40 -0.35
N CYS A 315 11.46 30.70 -1.45
CA CYS A 315 12.07 30.92 -2.76
C CYS A 315 12.08 32.43 -3.11
N THR A 316 13.08 32.87 -3.90
CA THR A 316 13.22 34.27 -4.37
C THR A 316 12.09 34.72 -5.28
N SER A 317 11.61 33.82 -6.13
CA SER A 317 10.60 34.11 -7.14
C SER A 317 9.58 32.98 -7.20
N TYR A 318 8.33 33.35 -7.46
CA TYR A 318 7.20 32.42 -7.58
C TYR A 318 6.47 32.68 -8.90
N SER A 319 6.13 31.60 -9.60
CA SER A 319 5.28 31.63 -10.79
C SER A 319 4.00 30.85 -10.54
N LYS A 320 2.84 31.46 -10.78
CA LYS A 320 1.53 30.80 -10.64
C LYS A 320 1.42 29.62 -11.61
N LEU A 321 1.05 28.47 -11.05
CA LEU A 321 0.81 27.25 -11.81
C LEU A 321 -0.67 27.07 -12.16
N GLY A 322 -1.56 27.39 -11.22
CA GLY A 322 -3.01 27.29 -11.44
C GLY A 322 -3.84 27.52 -10.17
N ASP A 323 -5.15 27.52 -10.35
CA ASP A 323 -6.15 27.70 -9.29
C ASP A 323 -6.75 26.36 -8.88
N PHE A 324 -7.12 26.22 -7.61
CA PHE A 324 -7.86 25.06 -7.14
C PHE A 324 -9.29 25.06 -7.71
N ARG A 325 -9.78 23.88 -8.10
CA ARG A 325 -11.17 23.63 -8.49
C ARG A 325 -11.69 22.44 -7.71
N GLU A 326 -12.77 22.63 -6.95
CA GLU A 326 -13.35 21.58 -6.11
C GLU A 326 -12.29 20.88 -5.25
N GLY A 327 -11.43 21.68 -4.61
CA GLY A 327 -10.40 21.17 -3.71
C GLY A 327 -9.23 20.44 -4.38
N LYS A 328 -9.20 20.38 -5.71
CA LYS A 328 -8.19 19.66 -6.48
C LYS A 328 -7.48 20.59 -7.46
N ILE A 329 -6.21 20.31 -7.68
CA ILE A 329 -5.45 20.76 -8.84
C ILE A 329 -4.57 19.62 -9.33
N GLU A 330 -4.57 19.40 -10.64
CA GLU A 330 -3.76 18.39 -11.29
C GLU A 330 -3.19 18.98 -12.57
N MET A 331 -1.87 18.95 -12.70
CA MET A 331 -1.13 19.52 -13.81
C MET A 331 -0.23 18.44 -14.39
N GLU A 332 -0.41 18.20 -15.68
CA GLU A 332 0.40 17.30 -16.51
C GLU A 332 1.02 18.09 -17.66
N ASN A 333 2.04 17.53 -18.31
CA ASN A 333 2.67 18.10 -19.51
C ASN A 333 3.18 19.52 -19.29
N PHE A 334 4.13 19.70 -18.35
CA PHE A 334 4.94 20.91 -18.18
C PHE A 334 5.80 21.16 -19.44
N MET A 335 5.17 21.54 -20.55
CA MET A 335 5.82 21.75 -21.84
C MET A 335 6.25 23.21 -21.98
N THR A 336 7.54 23.35 -22.26
CA THR A 336 8.24 24.49 -22.88
C THR A 336 8.55 25.76 -22.08
N GLU A 337 7.77 26.18 -21.06
CA GLU A 337 8.13 27.37 -20.24
C GLU A 337 8.53 27.04 -18.78
N THR A 338 8.33 25.79 -18.35
CA THR A 338 8.58 25.32 -16.96
C THR A 338 9.56 24.14 -16.87
N SER A 339 10.33 23.88 -17.93
CA SER A 339 11.39 22.82 -17.96
C SER A 339 12.58 23.11 -17.01
N ASP A 340 12.57 24.29 -16.40
CA ASP A 340 13.56 24.70 -15.41
C ASP A 340 13.39 23.96 -14.09
N LYS A 341 14.50 23.79 -13.39
CA LYS A 341 14.49 23.20 -12.06
C LYS A 341 13.70 24.09 -11.09
N VAL A 342 12.89 23.45 -10.26
CA VAL A 342 12.04 24.07 -9.24
C VAL A 342 12.61 23.72 -7.87
N ASP A 343 12.64 24.70 -6.97
CA ASP A 343 13.13 24.56 -5.61
C ASP A 343 11.99 24.47 -4.58
N CYS A 344 10.86 25.14 -4.85
CA CYS A 344 9.71 25.17 -3.95
C CYS A 344 8.37 24.92 -4.65
N ILE A 345 7.40 24.36 -3.93
CA ILE A 345 5.97 24.39 -4.30
C ILE A 345 5.22 25.09 -3.18
N ARG A 346 4.41 26.10 -3.51
CA ARG A 346 3.59 26.83 -2.55
C ARG A 346 2.11 26.71 -2.89
N VAL A 347 1.30 26.25 -1.94
CA VAL A 347 -0.15 26.43 -1.95
C VAL A 347 -0.44 27.72 -1.21
N LEU A 348 -1.07 28.69 -1.87
CA LEU A 348 -1.40 29.99 -1.31
C LEU A 348 -2.92 30.14 -1.21
N VAL A 349 -3.41 30.50 -0.03
CA VAL A 349 -4.82 30.77 0.24
C VAL A 349 -5.16 32.16 -0.29
N THR A 350 -6.10 32.26 -1.22
CA THR A 350 -6.44 33.52 -1.90
C THR A 350 -7.67 34.21 -1.34
N ARG A 351 -8.37 33.58 -0.40
CA ARG A 351 -9.55 34.13 0.28
C ARG A 351 -9.68 33.52 1.66
N ASP A 352 -10.15 34.32 2.60
CA ASP A 352 -10.51 33.83 3.93
C ASP A 352 -11.55 32.71 3.84
N GLN A 353 -11.37 31.67 4.66
CA GLN A 353 -12.40 30.66 4.90
C GLN A 353 -12.62 30.47 6.40
N ILE A 354 -13.86 30.13 6.74
CA ILE A 354 -14.28 29.83 8.12
C ILE A 354 -13.99 28.36 8.44
N GLU A 355 -14.27 27.49 7.48
CA GLU A 355 -14.01 26.06 7.60
C GLU A 355 -12.52 25.75 7.70
N TRP A 356 -12.21 24.64 8.36
CA TRP A 356 -10.84 24.14 8.46
C TRP A 356 -10.35 23.65 7.10
N LEU A 357 -9.07 23.32 7.01
CA LEU A 357 -8.45 22.89 5.76
C LEU A 357 -7.70 21.58 5.96
N ILE A 358 -8.14 20.54 5.26
CA ILE A 358 -7.38 19.32 5.07
C ILE A 358 -6.59 19.45 3.77
N ILE A 359 -5.27 19.33 3.82
CA ILE A 359 -4.48 18.99 2.64
C ILE A 359 -4.21 17.50 2.72
N ASN A 360 -4.95 16.75 1.91
CA ASN A 360 -5.00 15.30 1.97
C ASN A 360 -3.70 14.71 1.42
N ARG A 361 -3.33 15.09 0.19
CA ARG A 361 -2.13 14.60 -0.49
C ARG A 361 -1.54 15.65 -1.43
N ILE A 362 -0.20 15.71 -1.45
CA ILE A 362 0.60 16.41 -2.45
C ILE A 362 1.50 15.37 -3.13
N ASN A 363 1.28 15.17 -4.42
CA ASN A 363 1.94 14.16 -5.23
C ASN A 363 2.76 14.85 -6.31
N VAL A 364 4.06 14.56 -6.36
CA VAL A 364 5.03 15.15 -7.28
C VAL A 364 5.72 14.01 -8.05
N TRP A 365 5.66 14.07 -9.37
CA TRP A 365 6.42 13.18 -10.25
C TRP A 365 7.53 13.99 -10.91
N ILE A 366 8.73 13.41 -11.04
CA ILE A 366 9.89 14.08 -11.62
C ILE A 366 10.22 13.55 -13.01
N LEU A 367 10.77 14.41 -13.85
CA LEU A 367 11.43 13.99 -15.10
C LEU A 367 12.75 13.33 -14.73
N LYS A 368 12.88 12.02 -15.01
CA LYS A 368 14.14 11.28 -14.85
C LYS A 368 15.01 11.56 -16.07
N GLU A 369 16.23 12.05 -15.83
CA GLU A 369 17.23 12.15 -16.89
C GLU A 369 17.58 10.72 -17.34
N LYS A 370 17.60 10.49 -18.65
CA LYS A 370 17.90 9.19 -19.26
C LYS A 370 19.38 8.87 -19.18
#